data_AF-A0A8C9EIB4-F1
#
_entry.id   AF-A0A8C9EIB4-F1
#
_cell.length_a   1.000
_cell.length_b   1.000
_cell.length_c   1.000
_cell.angle_alpha   90.00
_cell.angle_beta   90.00
_cell.angle_gamma   90.00
#
_symmetry.space_group_name_H-M   'P 1'
#
loop_
_entity.id
_entity.type
_entity.pdbx_description
1 polymer ?
#
loop_
_entity_poly.entity_id
_entity_poly.type
_entity_poly.pdbx_seq_one_letter_code
_entity_poly.pdbx_strand_id
1 'polypeptide(L)'
;MAKTKSLFTCLFVCLYSLNVCSKRSKRFRISEVPCPTAINDPKVTEQFEIKQDIQKKRQNKDLIELQALIDSHFEARRKEEEELVALKERIEKRRAERAEQQRIRAEKEKERQARLAEEKARREEEDAKRKAEDDLKKKKALSSMGASYSSYLAKADQKRGKKQTARETKKKVLAERRKPLNIDHLNEDKLRDKAKELWDWLYQLQTEKYDFTEQIKRKKYEILTLRCRLQELSK
;
A
#
# COMPACT_ATOMS: atom_id res chain seq x y z
N MET A 1 -0.58 28.60 -9.74
CA MET A 1 0.25 28.85 -8.53
C MET A 1 0.53 27.47 -7.91
N ALA A 2 1.74 26.95 -7.67
CA ALA A 2 3.09 27.48 -7.69
C ALA A 2 4.08 26.36 -8.10
N LYS A 3 4.80 26.62 -9.19
CA LYS A 3 6.23 26.37 -9.49
C LYS A 3 6.99 25.22 -8.80
N THR A 4 7.16 24.15 -9.57
CA THR A 4 8.43 23.45 -9.89
C THR A 4 9.71 24.12 -9.36
N LYS A 5 10.36 23.50 -8.37
CA LYS A 5 11.75 23.78 -7.95
C LYS A 5 12.43 22.49 -7.47
N SER A 6 12.97 21.69 -8.39
CA SER A 6 13.99 20.68 -8.04
C SER A 6 14.75 20.19 -9.28
N LEU A 7 15.18 21.12 -10.14
CA LEU A 7 16.03 20.80 -11.30
C LEU A 7 17.19 21.80 -11.50
N PHE A 8 17.43 22.71 -10.55
CA PHE A 8 18.40 23.80 -10.73
C PHE A 8 19.71 23.67 -9.94
N THR A 9 19.93 22.56 -9.23
CA THR A 9 21.19 22.34 -8.48
C THR A 9 22.11 21.30 -9.10
N CYS A 10 21.72 20.64 -10.20
CA CYS A 10 22.55 19.62 -10.85
C CYS A 10 23.39 20.13 -12.05
N LEU A 11 23.16 21.35 -12.52
CA LEU A 11 23.88 21.92 -13.68
C LEU A 11 25.09 22.80 -13.32
N PHE A 12 25.42 22.99 -12.04
CA PHE A 12 26.49 23.91 -11.64
C PHE A 12 27.84 23.26 -11.30
N VAL A 13 27.93 21.92 -11.24
CA VAL A 13 29.20 21.23 -10.89
C VAL A 13 29.87 20.57 -12.11
N CYS A 14 29.23 20.55 -13.28
CA CYS A 14 29.73 19.82 -14.46
C CYS A 14 30.36 20.70 -15.56
N LEU A 15 30.59 22.00 -15.33
CA LEU A 15 31.05 22.93 -16.39
C LEU A 15 32.30 23.77 -16.04
N TYR A 16 33.06 23.40 -15.01
CA TYR A 16 34.35 24.06 -14.72
C TYR A 16 35.46 23.04 -14.46
N SER A 17 36.10 22.57 -15.53
CA SER A 17 37.56 22.30 -15.63
C SER A 17 37.92 21.28 -16.71
N LEU A 18 37.38 21.44 -17.93
CA LEU A 18 38.00 20.87 -19.14
C LEU A 18 37.83 21.87 -20.28
N ASN A 19 38.71 22.87 -20.30
CA ASN A 19 39.30 23.47 -21.49
C ASN A 19 40.14 24.67 -21.05
N VAL A 20 41.46 24.57 -21.23
CA VAL A 20 42.28 25.52 -21.98
C VAL A 20 43.71 24.99 -21.90
N CYS A 21 44.06 24.26 -22.95
CA CYS A 21 45.43 24.04 -23.37
C CYS A 21 45.87 25.29 -24.16
N SER A 22 47.13 25.70 -23.99
CA SER A 22 47.95 26.51 -24.91
C SER A 22 48.03 28.04 -24.71
N LYS A 23 49.29 28.48 -24.62
CA LYS A 23 49.88 29.83 -24.75
C LYS A 23 49.86 30.76 -23.52
N ARG A 24 51.02 30.86 -22.84
CA ARG A 24 51.85 32.09 -22.90
C ARG A 24 53.27 31.88 -22.33
N SER A 25 54.25 32.01 -23.21
CA SER A 25 55.65 32.29 -22.89
C SER A 25 55.76 33.59 -22.06
N LYS A 26 56.52 33.55 -20.96
CA LYS A 26 57.27 34.68 -20.38
C LYS A 26 58.32 34.17 -19.38
N ARG A 27 59.51 33.93 -19.94
CA ARG A 27 60.86 34.24 -19.43
C ARG A 27 60.90 34.81 -18.00
N PHE A 28 61.33 34.02 -17.03
CA PHE A 28 61.94 34.52 -15.81
C PHE A 28 63.29 33.82 -15.60
N ARG A 29 64.27 34.64 -15.25
CA ARG A 29 65.71 34.41 -15.30
C ARG A 29 66.11 33.46 -14.17
N ILE A 30 66.66 32.30 -14.48
CA ILE A 30 67.34 31.44 -13.50
C ILE A 30 68.75 32.03 -13.35
N SER A 31 69.06 32.52 -12.15
CA SER A 31 70.42 32.84 -11.74
C SER A 31 71.20 31.54 -11.62
N GLU A 32 72.24 31.41 -12.44
CA GLU A 32 73.26 30.38 -12.33
C GLU A 32 73.91 30.43 -10.94
N VAL A 33 73.89 29.31 -10.22
CA VAL A 33 74.74 29.09 -9.04
C VAL A 33 75.67 27.92 -9.39
N PRO A 34 77.00 28.05 -9.25
CA PRO A 34 77.94 27.10 -9.81
C PRO A 34 78.00 25.79 -9.01
N CYS A 35 78.17 24.68 -9.73
CA CYS A 35 78.53 23.37 -9.20
C CYS A 35 79.82 23.43 -8.36
N PRO A 36 79.90 22.78 -7.18
CA PRO A 36 81.16 22.45 -6.58
C PRO A 36 81.76 21.23 -7.28
N THR A 37 82.88 21.53 -7.95
CA THR A 37 83.99 20.68 -8.38
C THR A 37 84.04 19.25 -7.84
N ALA A 38 84.21 18.33 -8.78
CA ALA A 38 84.60 16.95 -8.59
C ALA A 38 85.89 16.83 -7.75
N ILE A 39 85.82 16.05 -6.67
CA ILE A 39 86.98 15.47 -5.99
C ILE A 39 86.96 13.99 -6.37
N ASN A 40 87.94 13.60 -7.19
CA ASN A 40 88.15 12.22 -7.65
C ASN A 40 88.84 11.42 -6.54
N ASP A 41 88.06 10.70 -5.74
CA ASP A 41 88.54 9.59 -4.91
C ASP A 41 87.72 8.33 -5.25
N PRO A 42 88.32 7.28 -5.85
CA PRO A 42 87.57 6.14 -6.43
C PRO A 42 86.85 5.25 -5.42
N LYS A 43 87.05 5.45 -4.10
CA LYS A 43 86.35 4.72 -3.02
C LYS A 43 85.11 5.44 -2.48
N VAL A 44 84.92 6.73 -2.78
CA VAL A 44 83.76 7.52 -2.31
C VAL A 44 82.62 7.50 -3.34
N THR A 45 82.95 7.39 -4.63
CA THR A 45 81.99 7.25 -5.73
C THR A 45 81.19 5.93 -5.64
N GLU A 46 81.86 4.83 -5.31
CA GLU A 46 81.22 3.51 -5.17
C GLU A 46 80.20 3.47 -4.01
N GLN A 47 80.50 4.13 -2.88
CA GLN A 47 79.57 4.26 -1.76
C GLN A 47 78.38 5.21 -2.05
N PHE A 48 78.56 6.22 -2.89
CA PHE A 48 77.51 7.14 -3.30
C PHE A 48 76.54 6.47 -4.30
N GLU A 49 77.06 5.69 -5.25
CA GLU A 49 76.27 4.89 -6.19
C GLU A 49 75.46 3.80 -5.47
N ILE A 50 76.05 3.10 -4.49
CA ILE A 50 75.34 2.12 -3.66
C ILE A 50 74.19 2.77 -2.86
N LYS A 51 74.41 3.96 -2.27
CA LYS A 51 73.35 4.69 -1.55
C LYS A 51 72.24 5.17 -2.48
N GLN A 52 72.58 5.64 -3.68
CA GLN A 52 71.60 6.06 -4.68
C GLN A 52 70.76 4.87 -5.18
N ASP A 53 71.38 3.71 -5.36
CA ASP A 53 70.70 2.47 -5.73
C ASP A 53 69.79 1.93 -4.62
N ILE A 54 70.19 2.03 -3.35
CA ILE A 54 69.33 1.70 -2.21
C ILE A 54 68.10 2.63 -2.17
N GLN A 55 68.29 3.91 -2.44
CA GLN A 55 67.19 4.88 -2.45
C GLN A 55 66.23 4.66 -3.61
N LYS A 56 66.73 4.36 -4.81
CA LYS A 56 65.90 3.97 -5.97
C LYS A 56 65.15 2.66 -5.71
N LYS A 57 65.80 1.66 -5.11
CA LYS A 57 65.14 0.40 -4.72
C LYS A 57 64.03 0.62 -3.69
N ARG A 58 64.23 1.55 -2.74
CA ARG A 58 63.18 1.94 -1.78
C ARG A 58 62.00 2.60 -2.48
N GLN A 59 62.25 3.59 -3.34
CA GLN A 59 61.20 4.26 -4.10
C GLN A 59 60.45 3.30 -5.02
N ASN A 60 61.14 2.39 -5.71
CA ASN A 60 60.50 1.39 -6.56
C ASN A 60 59.63 0.42 -5.75
N LYS A 61 60.08 0.02 -4.55
CA LYS A 61 59.27 -0.80 -3.64
C LYS A 61 58.01 -0.06 -3.20
N ASP A 62 58.14 1.19 -2.77
CA ASP A 62 57.01 2.02 -2.34
C ASP A 62 56.01 2.23 -3.50
N LEU A 63 56.47 2.43 -4.73
CA LEU A 63 55.61 2.56 -5.91
C LEU A 63 54.86 1.26 -6.23
N ILE A 64 55.51 0.10 -6.09
CA ILE A 64 54.89 -1.21 -6.31
C ILE A 64 53.85 -1.50 -5.21
N GLU A 65 54.17 -1.21 -3.95
CA GLU A 65 53.24 -1.39 -2.83
C GLU A 65 52.02 -0.47 -2.95
N LEU A 66 52.23 0.79 -3.36
CA LEU A 66 51.14 1.73 -3.63
C LEU A 66 50.26 1.26 -4.80
N GLN A 67 50.85 0.77 -5.88
CA GLN A 67 50.09 0.21 -7.01
C GLN A 67 49.27 -1.01 -6.58
N ALA A 68 49.86 -1.93 -5.81
CA ALA A 68 49.16 -3.09 -5.29
C ALA A 68 48.01 -2.72 -4.34
N LEU A 69 48.18 -1.69 -3.51
CA LEU A 69 47.12 -1.19 -2.62
C LEU A 69 45.97 -0.55 -3.41
N ILE A 70 46.30 0.23 -4.45
CA ILE A 70 45.33 0.85 -5.36
C ILE A 70 44.50 -0.23 -6.04
N ASP A 71 45.16 -1.23 -6.65
CA ASP A 71 44.48 -2.33 -7.35
C ASP A 71 43.62 -3.15 -6.38
N SER A 72 44.15 -3.50 -5.21
CA SER A 72 43.39 -4.17 -4.14
C SER A 72 42.13 -3.41 -3.74
N HIS A 73 42.22 -2.08 -3.61
CA HIS A 73 41.06 -1.26 -3.24
C HIS A 73 39.98 -1.23 -4.34
N PHE A 74 40.39 -1.12 -5.61
CA PHE A 74 39.46 -1.18 -6.74
C PHE A 74 38.83 -2.56 -6.91
N GLU A 75 39.61 -3.63 -6.74
CA GLU A 75 39.10 -4.99 -6.83
C GLU A 75 38.14 -5.32 -5.68
N ALA A 76 38.44 -4.89 -4.46
CA ALA A 76 37.54 -5.05 -3.31
C ALA A 76 36.22 -4.33 -3.58
N ARG A 77 36.28 -3.05 -4.01
CA ARG A 77 35.09 -2.26 -4.31
C ARG A 77 34.26 -2.86 -5.45
N ARG A 78 34.92 -3.34 -6.52
CA ARG A 78 34.26 -4.02 -7.65
C ARG A 78 33.53 -5.28 -7.19
N LYS A 79 34.18 -6.13 -6.38
CA LYS A 79 33.56 -7.35 -5.84
C LYS A 79 32.37 -7.02 -4.93
N GLU A 80 32.51 -6.03 -4.06
CA GLU A 80 31.40 -5.58 -3.19
C GLU A 80 30.22 -5.03 -4.01
N GLU A 81 30.48 -4.24 -5.06
CA GLU A 81 29.45 -3.73 -5.96
C GLU A 81 28.74 -4.86 -6.71
N GLU A 82 29.47 -5.84 -7.23
CA GLU A 82 28.91 -7.02 -7.91
C GLU A 82 28.04 -7.86 -6.98
N GLU A 83 28.49 -8.10 -5.74
CA GLU A 83 27.71 -8.82 -4.73
C GLU A 83 26.43 -8.08 -4.34
N LEU A 84 26.52 -6.76 -4.21
CA LEU A 84 25.40 -5.89 -3.85
C LEU A 84 24.38 -5.83 -4.99
N VAL A 85 24.82 -5.79 -6.25
CA VAL A 85 23.95 -5.90 -7.42
C VAL A 85 23.28 -7.28 -7.47
N ALA A 86 24.04 -8.37 -7.33
CA ALA A 86 23.48 -9.73 -7.33
C ALA A 86 22.48 -9.95 -6.18
N LEU A 87 22.70 -9.34 -5.02
CA LEU A 87 21.75 -9.38 -3.91
C LEU A 87 20.48 -8.59 -4.21
N LYS A 88 20.60 -7.38 -4.79
CA LYS A 88 19.45 -6.57 -5.21
C LYS A 88 18.61 -7.30 -6.26
N GLU A 89 19.23 -7.90 -7.27
CA GLU A 89 18.54 -8.68 -8.29
C GLU A 89 17.77 -9.86 -7.69
N ARG A 90 18.35 -10.58 -6.72
CA ARG A 90 17.64 -11.66 -6.00
C ARG A 90 16.45 -11.15 -5.20
N ILE A 91 16.56 -9.99 -4.57
CA ILE A 91 15.46 -9.36 -3.82
C ILE A 91 14.35 -8.89 -4.77
N GLU A 92 14.72 -8.21 -5.86
CA GLU A 92 13.81 -7.78 -6.93
C GLU A 92 13.06 -8.97 -7.52
N LYS A 93 13.77 -10.06 -7.86
CA LYS A 93 13.16 -11.31 -8.36
C LYS A 93 12.14 -11.88 -7.38
N ARG A 94 12.48 -12.00 -6.10
CA ARG A 94 11.53 -12.49 -5.07
C ARG A 94 10.33 -11.55 -4.89
N ARG A 95 10.53 -10.24 -5.02
CA ARG A 95 9.42 -9.27 -4.97
C ARG A 95 8.50 -9.41 -6.17
N ALA A 96 9.07 -9.51 -7.38
CA ALA A 96 8.32 -9.74 -8.61
C ALA A 96 7.54 -11.05 -8.55
N GLU A 97 8.15 -12.15 -8.09
CA GLU A 97 7.47 -13.44 -7.89
C GLU A 97 6.29 -13.34 -6.92
N ARG A 98 6.43 -12.62 -5.79
CA ARG A 98 5.31 -12.40 -4.86
C ARG A 98 4.21 -11.54 -5.47
N ALA A 99 4.57 -10.49 -6.20
CA ALA A 99 3.62 -9.64 -6.91
C ALA A 99 2.83 -10.46 -7.94
N GLU A 100 3.52 -11.31 -8.70
CA GLU A 100 2.91 -12.17 -9.72
C GLU A 100 2.00 -13.22 -9.09
N GLN A 101 2.44 -13.89 -8.01
CA GLN A 101 1.57 -14.80 -7.25
C GLN A 101 0.31 -14.10 -6.73
N GLN A 102 0.43 -12.86 -6.28
CA GLN A 102 -0.73 -12.08 -5.82
C GLN A 102 -1.67 -11.73 -6.97
N ARG A 103 -1.13 -11.37 -8.15
CA ARG A 103 -1.93 -11.12 -9.36
C ARG A 103 -2.68 -12.38 -9.81
N ILE A 104 -2.00 -13.52 -9.89
CA ILE A 104 -2.61 -14.79 -10.28
C ILE A 104 -3.73 -15.19 -9.29
N ARG A 105 -3.52 -15.00 -7.98
CA ARG A 105 -4.56 -15.26 -6.98
C ARG A 105 -5.76 -14.32 -7.16
N ALA A 106 -5.52 -13.03 -7.36
CA ALA A 106 -6.57 -12.04 -7.59
C ALA A 106 -7.36 -12.31 -8.88
N GLU A 107 -6.68 -12.72 -9.95
CA GLU A 107 -7.30 -13.07 -11.23
C GLU A 107 -8.15 -14.34 -11.12
N LYS A 108 -7.62 -15.41 -10.51
CA LYS A 108 -8.38 -16.65 -10.26
C LYS A 108 -9.60 -16.42 -9.36
N GLU A 109 -9.49 -15.55 -8.36
CA GLU A 109 -10.63 -15.21 -7.51
C GLU A 109 -11.66 -14.39 -8.30
N LYS A 110 -11.23 -13.40 -9.09
CA LYS A 110 -12.12 -12.62 -9.96
C LYS A 110 -12.84 -13.51 -10.98
N GLU A 111 -12.15 -14.49 -11.57
CA GLU A 111 -12.73 -15.47 -12.50
C GLU A 111 -13.77 -16.37 -11.80
N ARG A 112 -13.48 -16.85 -10.58
CA ARG A 112 -14.46 -17.61 -9.78
C ARG A 112 -15.70 -16.77 -9.48
N GLN A 113 -15.51 -15.54 -9.04
CA GLN A 113 -16.62 -14.62 -8.76
C GLN A 113 -17.42 -14.30 -10.04
N ALA A 114 -16.75 -14.11 -11.17
CA ALA A 114 -17.40 -13.89 -12.46
C ALA A 114 -18.23 -15.10 -12.91
N ARG A 115 -17.70 -16.34 -12.82
CA ARG A 115 -18.49 -17.55 -13.13
C ARG A 115 -19.71 -17.72 -12.23
N LEU A 116 -19.56 -17.45 -10.93
CA LEU A 116 -20.69 -17.52 -10.00
C LEU A 116 -21.73 -16.44 -10.28
N ALA A 117 -21.28 -15.23 -10.66
CA ALA A 117 -22.17 -14.14 -11.04
C ALA A 117 -22.88 -14.42 -12.37
N GLU A 118 -22.20 -15.01 -13.35
CA GLU A 118 -22.76 -15.37 -14.65
C GLU A 118 -23.74 -16.56 -14.54
N GLU A 119 -23.40 -17.60 -13.77
CA GLU A 119 -24.33 -18.71 -13.51
C GLU A 119 -25.57 -18.22 -12.75
N LYS A 120 -25.38 -17.32 -11.78
CA LYS A 120 -26.48 -16.69 -11.07
C LYS A 120 -27.31 -15.79 -11.99
N ALA A 121 -26.69 -15.01 -12.86
CA ALA A 121 -27.38 -14.18 -13.84
C ALA A 121 -28.19 -15.03 -14.83
N ARG A 122 -27.64 -16.15 -15.31
CA ARG A 122 -28.36 -17.08 -16.19
C ARG A 122 -29.55 -17.74 -15.49
N ARG A 123 -29.39 -18.15 -14.23
CA ARG A 123 -30.51 -18.67 -13.42
C ARG A 123 -31.56 -17.59 -13.15
N GLU A 124 -31.14 -16.35 -12.90
CA GLU A 124 -32.04 -15.21 -12.70
C GLU A 124 -32.79 -14.82 -13.99
N GLU A 125 -32.15 -14.94 -15.15
CA GLU A 125 -32.76 -14.69 -16.46
C GLU A 125 -33.75 -15.81 -16.85
N GLU A 126 -33.40 -17.08 -16.62
CA GLU A 126 -34.30 -18.22 -16.79
C GLU A 126 -35.49 -18.17 -15.83
N ASP A 127 -35.28 -17.82 -14.56
CA ASP A 127 -36.35 -17.65 -13.57
C ASP A 127 -37.20 -16.40 -13.85
N ALA A 128 -36.62 -15.33 -14.38
CA ALA A 128 -37.36 -14.13 -14.79
C ALA A 128 -38.23 -14.42 -16.02
N LYS A 129 -37.71 -15.17 -17.01
CA LYS A 129 -38.48 -15.61 -18.18
C LYS A 129 -39.60 -16.56 -17.78
N ARG A 130 -39.32 -17.54 -16.91
CA ARG A 130 -40.33 -18.46 -16.38
C ARG A 130 -41.39 -17.74 -15.55
N LYS A 131 -41.01 -16.76 -14.72
CA LYS A 131 -41.98 -15.92 -13.99
C LYS A 131 -42.81 -15.06 -14.94
N ALA A 132 -42.20 -14.48 -15.98
CA ALA A 132 -42.94 -13.71 -16.97
C ALA A 132 -43.94 -14.58 -17.74
N GLU A 133 -43.56 -15.80 -18.12
CA GLU A 133 -44.46 -16.78 -18.75
C GLU A 133 -45.55 -17.27 -17.78
N ASP A 134 -45.20 -17.57 -16.53
CA ASP A 134 -46.17 -17.96 -15.50
C ASP A 134 -47.11 -16.81 -15.13
N ASP A 135 -46.65 -15.55 -15.14
CA ASP A 135 -47.48 -14.37 -14.88
C ASP A 135 -48.36 -14.04 -16.08
N LEU A 136 -47.89 -14.25 -17.31
CA LEU A 136 -48.72 -14.13 -18.51
C LEU A 136 -49.81 -15.23 -18.53
N LYS A 137 -49.44 -16.46 -18.17
CA LYS A 137 -50.34 -17.60 -18.09
C LYS A 137 -51.31 -17.48 -16.91
N LYS A 138 -50.87 -16.97 -15.76
CA LYS A 138 -51.71 -16.60 -14.62
C LYS A 138 -52.62 -15.43 -14.95
N LYS A 139 -52.17 -14.39 -15.65
CA LYS A 139 -53.02 -13.27 -16.09
C LYS A 139 -54.10 -13.75 -17.07
N LYS A 140 -53.75 -14.68 -17.96
CA LYS A 140 -54.69 -15.34 -18.87
C LYS A 140 -55.69 -16.23 -18.12
N ALA A 141 -55.25 -16.99 -17.11
CA ALA A 141 -56.12 -17.80 -16.25
C ALA A 141 -56.94 -16.98 -15.24
N LEU A 142 -56.41 -15.85 -14.75
CA LEU A 142 -57.06 -14.95 -13.79
C LEU A 142 -58.11 -14.07 -14.44
N SER A 143 -57.92 -13.72 -15.71
CA SER A 143 -58.99 -13.14 -16.53
C SER A 143 -60.17 -14.12 -16.70
N SER A 144 -59.95 -15.42 -16.45
CA SER A 144 -60.98 -16.47 -16.52
C SER A 144 -61.55 -16.92 -15.16
N MET A 145 -60.96 -16.57 -14.01
CA MET A 145 -61.34 -17.13 -12.68
C MET A 145 -61.70 -16.09 -11.60
N GLY A 146 -61.92 -14.82 -11.96
CA GLY A 146 -62.58 -13.86 -11.09
C GLY A 146 -61.71 -13.21 -9.99
N ALA A 147 -62.17 -12.06 -9.51
CA ALA A 147 -61.41 -11.04 -8.78
C ALA A 147 -60.82 -11.45 -7.41
N SER A 148 -61.20 -12.60 -6.84
CA SER A 148 -60.78 -12.99 -5.49
C SER A 148 -59.35 -13.56 -5.44
N TYR A 149 -58.91 -14.30 -6.46
CA TYR A 149 -57.56 -14.89 -6.51
C TYR A 149 -56.47 -13.84 -6.81
N SER A 150 -56.82 -12.79 -7.56
CA SER A 150 -55.93 -11.66 -7.87
C SER A 150 -55.45 -10.93 -6.61
N SER A 151 -56.31 -10.79 -5.59
CA SER A 151 -55.97 -10.17 -4.30
C SER A 151 -54.95 -10.98 -3.48
N TYR A 152 -54.99 -12.31 -3.57
CA TYR A 152 -54.08 -13.18 -2.81
C TYR A 152 -52.64 -13.13 -3.34
N LEU A 153 -52.47 -13.09 -4.67
CA LEU A 153 -51.15 -12.93 -5.29
C LEU A 153 -50.53 -11.55 -5.02
N ALA A 154 -51.33 -10.47 -5.08
CA ALA A 154 -50.86 -9.12 -4.76
C ALA A 154 -50.41 -8.98 -3.29
N LYS A 155 -51.10 -9.66 -2.35
CA LYS A 155 -50.71 -9.69 -0.93
C LYS A 155 -49.44 -10.51 -0.69
N ALA A 156 -49.24 -11.61 -1.42
CA ALA A 156 -48.03 -12.41 -1.31
C ALA A 156 -46.79 -11.64 -1.79
N ASP A 157 -46.91 -10.89 -2.89
CA ASP A 157 -45.80 -10.16 -3.49
C ASP A 157 -45.44 -8.89 -2.69
N GLN A 158 -46.44 -8.11 -2.21
CA GLN A 158 -46.19 -6.97 -1.32
C GLN A 158 -45.55 -7.37 0.02
N LYS A 159 -45.91 -8.53 0.57
CA LYS A 159 -45.33 -9.04 1.82
C LYS A 159 -43.88 -9.49 1.65
N ARG A 160 -43.49 -9.91 0.44
CA ARG A 160 -42.12 -10.33 0.11
C ARG A 160 -41.22 -9.12 -0.20
N GLY A 161 -41.70 -8.15 -0.98
CA GLY A 161 -40.95 -6.94 -1.35
C GLY A 161 -40.66 -5.98 -0.18
N LYS A 162 -41.62 -5.74 0.73
CA LYS A 162 -41.40 -4.83 1.89
C LYS A 162 -40.49 -5.43 2.98
N LYS A 163 -40.40 -6.75 3.08
CA LYS A 163 -39.52 -7.42 4.06
C LYS A 163 -38.07 -7.48 3.62
N GLN A 164 -37.83 -7.48 2.31
CA GLN A 164 -36.49 -7.45 1.72
C GLN A 164 -35.77 -6.13 2.12
N THR A 165 -36.41 -4.98 1.91
CA THR A 165 -35.81 -3.66 2.21
C THR A 165 -35.64 -3.38 3.70
N ALA A 166 -36.60 -3.71 4.57
CA ALA A 166 -36.48 -3.42 6.00
C ALA A 166 -35.37 -4.26 6.69
N ARG A 167 -35.22 -5.53 6.29
CA ARG A 167 -34.17 -6.42 6.82
C ARG A 167 -32.79 -5.96 6.36
N GLU A 168 -32.66 -5.57 5.10
CA GLU A 168 -31.42 -5.07 4.51
C GLU A 168 -31.02 -3.72 5.12
N THR A 169 -31.96 -2.79 5.29
CA THR A 169 -31.73 -1.51 5.98
C THR A 169 -31.27 -1.72 7.43
N LYS A 170 -31.94 -2.61 8.18
CA LYS A 170 -31.49 -2.96 9.54
C LYS A 170 -30.08 -3.51 9.55
N LYS A 171 -29.75 -4.42 8.62
CA LYS A 171 -28.41 -5.00 8.51
C LYS A 171 -27.36 -3.94 8.16
N LYS A 172 -27.68 -3.02 7.24
CA LYS A 172 -26.81 -1.91 6.85
C LYS A 172 -26.52 -0.99 8.05
N VAL A 173 -27.55 -0.54 8.75
CA VAL A 173 -27.41 0.34 9.93
C VAL A 173 -26.64 -0.34 11.06
N LEU A 174 -26.88 -1.63 11.31
CA LEU A 174 -26.13 -2.37 12.33
C LEU A 174 -24.66 -2.59 11.94
N ALA A 175 -24.38 -2.79 10.66
CA ALA A 175 -23.01 -2.88 10.17
C ALA A 175 -22.27 -1.53 10.31
N GLU A 176 -22.93 -0.41 10.03
CA GLU A 176 -22.39 0.94 10.20
C GLU A 176 -22.09 1.26 11.68
N ARG A 177 -22.96 0.84 12.60
CA ARG A 177 -22.73 1.01 14.05
C ARG A 177 -21.62 0.11 14.59
N ARG A 178 -21.24 -0.96 13.88
CA ARG A 178 -20.25 -1.93 14.34
C ARG A 178 -18.84 -1.42 14.04
N LYS A 179 -18.13 -0.97 15.07
CA LYS A 179 -16.72 -0.60 14.97
C LYS A 179 -15.87 -1.89 14.89
N PRO A 180 -15.01 -2.06 13.86
CA PRO A 180 -14.09 -3.19 13.81
C PRO A 180 -13.10 -3.09 14.97
N LEU A 181 -12.87 -4.20 15.67
CA LEU A 181 -11.92 -4.28 16.78
C LEU A 181 -10.58 -4.77 16.25
N ASN A 182 -9.53 -3.99 16.50
CA ASN A 182 -8.15 -4.42 16.30
C ASN A 182 -7.51 -4.57 17.68
N ILE A 183 -7.25 -5.81 18.11
CA ILE A 183 -6.78 -6.13 19.48
C ILE A 183 -5.35 -6.69 19.46
N ASP A 184 -4.86 -7.15 18.31
CA ASP A 184 -3.70 -8.03 18.20
C ASP A 184 -2.34 -7.37 18.52
N HIS A 185 -2.30 -6.04 18.63
CA HIS A 185 -1.06 -5.28 18.83
C HIS A 185 -1.15 -4.28 20.01
N LEU A 186 -2.02 -4.52 20.98
CA LEU A 186 -2.19 -3.65 22.15
C LEU A 186 -1.45 -4.15 23.39
N ASN A 187 -0.93 -3.21 24.19
CA ASN A 187 -0.34 -3.45 25.51
C ASN A 187 -1.42 -3.67 26.58
N GLU A 188 -1.10 -4.31 27.71
CA GLU A 188 -2.05 -4.69 28.76
C GLU A 188 -2.87 -3.51 29.29
N ASP A 189 -2.24 -2.37 29.58
CA ASP A 189 -2.95 -1.18 30.05
C ASP A 189 -3.98 -0.67 29.03
N LYS A 190 -3.60 -0.67 27.74
CA LYS A 190 -4.50 -0.25 26.66
C LYS A 190 -5.64 -1.25 26.45
N LEU A 191 -5.43 -2.54 26.74
CA LEU A 191 -6.49 -3.55 26.71
C LEU A 191 -7.50 -3.32 27.83
N ARG A 192 -7.05 -2.93 29.03
CA ARG A 192 -7.93 -2.58 30.16
C ARG A 192 -8.81 -1.37 29.84
N ASP A 193 -8.23 -0.34 29.21
CA ASP A 193 -9.00 0.83 28.78
C ASP A 193 -10.01 0.48 27.68
N LYS A 194 -9.62 -0.34 26.68
CA LYS A 194 -10.56 -0.83 25.66
C LYS A 194 -11.67 -1.70 26.22
N ALA A 195 -11.40 -2.51 27.24
CA ALA A 195 -12.42 -3.29 27.91
C ALA A 195 -13.45 -2.38 28.61
N LYS A 196 -12.99 -1.31 29.28
CA LYS A 196 -13.88 -0.31 29.89
C LYS A 196 -14.72 0.42 28.84
N GLU A 197 -14.12 0.92 27.77
CA GLU A 197 -14.85 1.59 26.67
C GLU A 197 -15.95 0.68 26.08
N LEU A 198 -15.67 -0.61 25.89
CA LEU A 198 -16.65 -1.57 25.37
C LEU A 198 -17.76 -1.86 26.38
N TRP A 199 -17.42 -1.91 27.67
CA TRP A 199 -18.39 -2.09 28.74
C TRP A 199 -19.33 -0.89 28.85
N ASP A 200 -18.78 0.34 28.83
CA ASP A 200 -19.57 1.57 28.83
C ASP A 200 -20.50 1.64 27.61
N TRP A 201 -20.00 1.27 26.43
CA TRP A 201 -20.82 1.21 25.21
C TRP A 201 -21.95 0.18 25.32
N LEU A 202 -21.67 -1.00 25.89
CA LEU A 202 -22.70 -2.01 26.14
C LEU A 202 -23.76 -1.50 27.12
N TYR A 203 -23.32 -0.86 28.21
CA TYR A 203 -24.21 -0.30 29.23
C TYR A 203 -25.13 0.77 28.65
N GLN A 204 -24.59 1.69 27.83
CA GLN A 204 -25.38 2.69 27.12
C GLN A 204 -26.48 2.04 26.25
N LEU A 205 -26.13 1.03 25.45
CA LEU A 205 -27.11 0.32 24.62
C LEU A 205 -28.19 -0.41 25.44
N GLN A 206 -27.85 -0.92 26.62
CA GLN A 206 -28.81 -1.54 27.53
C GLN A 206 -29.80 -0.52 28.10
N THR A 207 -29.32 0.64 28.50
CA THR A 207 -30.15 1.75 28.99
C THR A 207 -31.09 2.25 27.89
N GLU A 208 -30.58 2.52 26.69
CA GLU A 208 -31.42 2.93 25.54
C GLU A 208 -32.51 1.89 25.22
N LYS A 209 -32.17 0.60 25.26
CA LYS A 209 -33.15 -0.49 25.06
C LYS A 209 -34.24 -0.47 26.13
N TYR A 210 -33.87 -0.22 27.39
CA TYR A 210 -34.82 -0.14 28.50
C TYR A 210 -35.80 1.02 28.29
N ASP A 211 -35.27 2.21 27.99
CA ASP A 211 -36.08 3.40 27.74
C ASP A 211 -37.05 3.21 26.57
N PHE A 212 -36.59 2.63 25.45
CA PHE A 212 -37.47 2.31 24.33
C PHE A 212 -38.55 1.29 24.71
N THR A 213 -38.23 0.32 25.58
CA THR A 213 -39.20 -0.67 26.04
C THR A 213 -40.30 -0.02 26.88
N GLU A 214 -39.94 0.89 27.79
CA GLU A 214 -40.90 1.64 28.61
C GLU A 214 -41.72 2.62 27.77
N GLN A 215 -41.10 3.31 26.81
CA GLN A 215 -41.82 4.16 25.85
C GLN A 215 -42.86 3.36 25.06
N ILE A 216 -42.51 2.18 24.57
CA ILE A 216 -43.46 1.31 23.85
C ILE A 216 -44.64 0.92 24.75
N LYS A 217 -44.41 0.60 26.03
CA LYS A 217 -45.50 0.31 26.99
C LYS A 217 -46.44 1.50 27.16
N ARG A 218 -45.88 2.71 27.36
CA ARG A 218 -46.68 3.95 27.47
C ARG A 218 -47.49 4.23 26.21
N LYS A 219 -46.86 4.11 25.03
CA LYS A 219 -47.53 4.31 23.74
C LYS A 219 -48.64 3.29 23.49
N LYS A 220 -48.47 2.03 23.92
CA LYS A 220 -49.55 1.04 23.87
C LYS A 220 -50.76 1.46 24.70
N TYR A 221 -50.53 2.01 25.90
CA TYR A 221 -51.61 2.53 26.74
C TYR A 221 -52.30 3.75 26.09
N GLU A 222 -51.53 4.73 25.59
CA GLU A 222 -52.07 5.89 24.86
C GLU A 222 -52.97 5.45 23.68
N ILE A 223 -52.50 4.48 22.86
CA ILE A 223 -53.26 3.94 21.74
C ILE A 223 -54.56 3.30 22.21
N LEU A 224 -54.54 2.55 23.31
CA LEU A 224 -55.74 1.91 23.86
C LEU A 224 -56.77 2.97 24.29
N THR A 225 -56.35 3.98 25.04
CA THR A 225 -57.23 5.08 25.47
C THR A 225 -57.80 5.85 24.28
N LEU A 226 -56.98 6.15 23.27
CA LEU A 226 -57.43 6.84 22.06
C LEU A 226 -58.46 6.02 21.28
N ARG A 227 -58.30 4.69 21.21
CA ARG A 227 -59.30 3.81 20.58
C ARG A 227 -60.63 3.85 21.32
N CYS A 228 -60.63 3.82 22.65
CA CYS A 228 -61.86 3.96 23.44
C CYS A 228 -62.56 5.30 23.17
N ARG A 229 -61.81 6.41 23.18
CA ARG A 229 -62.36 7.75 22.89
C ARG A 229 -62.95 7.87 21.49
N LEU A 230 -62.27 7.31 20.48
CA LEU A 230 -62.80 7.27 19.11
C LEU A 230 -64.10 6.48 19.02
N GLN A 231 -64.21 5.37 19.77
CA GLN A 231 -65.42 4.56 19.80
C GLN A 231 -66.58 5.29 20.51
N GLU A 232 -66.29 6.09 21.54
CA GLU A 232 -67.27 6.95 22.22
C GLU A 232 -67.78 8.06 21.29
N LEU A 233 -66.89 8.71 20.53
CA LEU A 233 -67.26 9.77 19.57
C LEU A 233 -67.99 9.24 18.33
N SER A 234 -67.85 7.96 18.02
CA SER A 234 -68.50 7.31 16.88
C SER A 234 -69.92 6.79 17.20
N LYS A 235 -70.35 6.88 18.46
CA LYS A 235 -71.72 6.56 18.89
C LYS A 235 -72.55 7.84 18.94
#